data_AF-A0A535DT20-F1
#
_entry.id   AF-A0A535DT20-F1
#
_cell.length_a   1.000
_cell.length_b   1.000
_cell.length_c   1.000
_cell.angle_alpha   90.00
_cell.angle_beta   90.00
_cell.angle_gamma   90.00
#
_symmetry.space_group_name_H-M   'P 1'
#
loop_
_entity.id
_entity.type
_entity.pdbx_description
1 polymer ?
#
loop_
_entity_poly.entity_id
_entity_poly.type
_entity_poly.pdbx_seq_one_letter_code
_entity_poly.pdbx_strand_id
1 'polypeptide(L)'
;MSALDARQKGSGLTCAVCGAPALPLDGTCVFCHAPLDREDDPFELLDYLVERIPIAKVRRGHLNRGPIIELTVDVGGRTFRARWEKENLEFQPPVMLTAWLDLLLSGLSDAAGADADLRRAVLRSGWALR
;
A
#
# COMPACT_ATOMS: atom_id res chain seq x y z
N MET A 1 22.53 -14.51 -0.33
CA MET A 1 21.71 -13.32 -0.57
C MET A 1 20.28 -13.79 -0.77
N SER A 2 19.35 -13.42 0.11
CA SER A 2 17.96 -13.87 -0.01
C SER A 2 17.25 -13.09 -1.13
N ALA A 3 16.30 -13.72 -1.82
CA ALA A 3 15.51 -13.08 -2.88
C ALA A 3 14.79 -11.79 -2.40
N LEU A 4 14.53 -11.66 -1.09
CA LEU A 4 13.97 -10.47 -0.46
C LEU A 4 14.96 -9.28 -0.39
N ASP A 5 16.28 -9.54 -0.31
CA ASP A 5 17.31 -8.48 -0.31
C ASP A 5 17.58 -7.93 -1.72
N ALA A 6 17.43 -8.77 -2.75
CA ALA A 6 17.63 -8.36 -4.15
C ALA A 6 16.46 -7.51 -4.70
N ARG A 7 15.25 -7.70 -4.16
CA ARG A 7 14.04 -6.93 -4.51
C ARG A 7 14.08 -5.47 -4.04
N GLN A 8 15.03 -5.12 -3.18
CA GLN A 8 15.14 -3.81 -2.52
C GLN A 8 15.87 -2.75 -3.38
N LYS A 9 16.32 -3.12 -4.59
CA LYS A 9 16.97 -2.23 -5.57
C LYS A 9 16.20 -2.28 -6.90
N GLY A 10 14.93 -1.91 -6.89
CA GLY A 10 14.14 -1.76 -8.11
C GLY A 10 13.77 -0.30 -8.30
N SER A 11 14.17 0.31 -9.42
CA SER A 11 13.62 1.59 -9.88
C SER A 11 12.17 1.37 -10.33
N GLY A 12 11.27 1.18 -9.36
CA GLY A 12 9.85 0.94 -9.59
C GLY A 12 9.23 2.09 -10.39
N LEU A 13 8.33 1.77 -11.31
CA LEU A 13 7.53 2.78 -11.99
C LEU A 13 6.58 3.39 -10.97
N THR A 14 6.63 4.72 -10.86
CA THR A 14 5.74 5.49 -9.99
C THR A 14 4.77 6.31 -10.83
N CYS A 15 3.59 6.57 -10.28
CA CYS A 15 2.65 7.53 -10.83
C CYS A 15 3.30 8.91 -10.84
N ALA A 16 3.40 9.54 -12.01
CA ALA A 16 3.98 10.87 -12.16
C ALA A 16 3.21 11.98 -11.41
N VAL A 17 1.97 11.71 -11.00
CA VAL A 17 1.11 12.68 -10.31
C VAL A 17 1.27 12.60 -8.78
N CYS A 18 1.13 11.42 -8.19
CA CYS A 18 1.17 11.26 -6.72
C CYS A 18 2.46 10.61 -6.19
N GLY A 19 3.35 10.14 -7.07
CA GLY A 19 4.57 9.43 -6.70
C GLY A 19 4.35 8.06 -6.06
N ALA A 20 3.10 7.54 -6.08
CA ALA A 20 2.79 6.20 -5.61
C ALA A 20 3.28 5.13 -6.60
N PRO A 21 3.45 3.86 -6.20
CA PRO A 21 3.66 2.76 -7.14
C PRO A 21 2.61 2.76 -8.26
N ALA A 22 3.03 2.54 -9.50
CA ALA A 22 2.17 2.57 -10.69
C ALA A 22 1.27 1.32 -10.78
N LEU A 23 0.29 1.24 -9.89
CA LEU A 23 -0.68 0.16 -9.80
C LEU A 23 -2.03 0.63 -10.38
N PRO A 24 -2.46 0.10 -11.54
CA PRO A 24 -3.68 0.55 -12.18
C PRO A 24 -4.94 -0.15 -11.66
N LEU A 25 -5.99 0.64 -11.50
CA LEU A 25 -7.38 0.21 -11.39
C LEU A 25 -8.14 0.88 -12.53
N ASP A 26 -8.70 0.06 -13.43
CA ASP A 26 -9.43 0.52 -14.63
C ASP A 26 -8.63 1.53 -15.48
N GLY A 27 -7.32 1.31 -15.64
CA GLY A 27 -6.42 2.15 -16.44
C GLY A 27 -5.96 3.46 -15.74
N THR A 28 -6.30 3.63 -14.47
CA THR A 28 -5.91 4.80 -13.67
C THR A 28 -5.17 4.39 -12.39
N CYS A 29 -4.33 5.25 -11.85
CA CYS A 29 -3.62 4.99 -10.60
C CYS A 29 -4.61 4.75 -9.46
N VAL A 30 -4.51 3.60 -8.79
CA VAL A 30 -5.41 3.24 -7.69
C VAL A 30 -5.39 4.26 -6.53
N PHE A 31 -4.30 5.01 -6.38
CA PHE A 31 -4.14 5.99 -5.31
C PHE A 31 -4.72 7.37 -5.61
N CYS A 32 -4.62 7.87 -6.86
CA CYS A 32 -5.00 9.25 -7.21
C CYS A 32 -5.90 9.38 -8.44
N HIS A 33 -6.24 8.26 -9.09
CA HIS A 33 -7.04 8.16 -10.31
C HIS A 33 -6.48 8.90 -11.54
N ALA A 34 -5.21 9.33 -11.52
CA ALA A 34 -4.54 9.83 -12.72
C ALA A 34 -4.34 8.68 -13.74
N PRO A 35 -4.42 8.93 -15.05
CA PRO A 35 -4.09 7.92 -16.07
C PRO A 35 -2.70 7.33 -15.85
N LEU A 36 -2.57 6.01 -16.05
CA LEU A 36 -1.28 5.31 -16.02
C LEU A 36 -0.95 4.75 -17.40
N ASP A 37 0.26 5.03 -17.86
CA ASP A 37 0.76 4.54 -19.16
C ASP A 37 1.38 3.14 -19.06
N ARG A 38 1.75 2.71 -17.84
CA ARG A 38 2.46 1.46 -17.55
C ARG A 38 2.13 0.96 -16.14
N GLU A 39 2.25 -0.35 -15.96
CA GLU A 39 2.08 -1.04 -14.67
C GLU A 39 3.44 -1.45 -14.09
N ASP A 40 3.52 -1.50 -12.76
CA ASP A 40 4.72 -1.94 -12.03
C ASP A 40 4.45 -3.16 -11.15
N ASP A 41 5.54 -3.84 -10.77
CA ASP A 41 5.49 -4.84 -9.72
C ASP A 41 5.34 -4.19 -8.32
N PRO A 42 4.58 -4.80 -7.40
CA PRO A 42 4.27 -4.21 -6.09
C PRO A 42 5.41 -4.31 -5.07
N PHE A 43 6.67 -4.30 -5.49
CA PHE A 43 7.81 -4.58 -4.61
C PHE A 43 7.95 -3.55 -3.48
N GLU A 44 7.76 -2.26 -3.78
CA GLU A 44 7.87 -1.18 -2.80
C GLU A 44 6.54 -0.84 -2.12
N LEU A 45 5.48 -1.63 -2.38
CA LEU A 45 4.14 -1.32 -1.92
C LEU A 45 4.05 -1.26 -0.39
N LEU A 46 4.62 -2.24 0.32
CA LEU A 46 4.51 -2.29 1.78
C LEU A 46 5.25 -1.11 2.43
N ASP A 47 6.46 -0.81 1.97
CA ASP A 47 7.23 0.35 2.45
C ASP A 47 6.47 1.65 2.17
N TYR A 48 5.94 1.82 0.95
CA TYR A 48 5.13 2.98 0.59
C TYR A 48 3.89 3.15 1.50
N LEU A 49 3.14 2.07 1.76
CA LEU A 49 1.96 2.14 2.62
C LEU A 49 2.32 2.48 4.07
N VAL A 50 3.42 1.96 4.60
CA VAL A 50 3.87 2.24 5.98
C VAL A 50 4.27 3.69 6.16
N GLU A 51 4.93 4.28 5.16
CA GLU A 51 5.30 5.68 5.20
C GLU A 51 4.08 6.63 5.18
N ARG A 52 2.97 6.17 4.60
CA ARG A 52 1.79 7.02 4.34
C ARG A 52 0.61 6.76 5.29
N ILE A 53 0.53 5.58 5.91
CA ILE A 53 -0.57 5.19 6.80
C ILE A 53 -0.08 5.18 8.25
N PRO A 54 -0.41 6.21 9.07
CA PRO A 54 0.14 6.33 10.43
C PRO A 54 -0.31 5.23 11.38
N ILE A 55 -1.43 4.57 11.10
CA ILE A 55 -2.00 3.47 11.89
C ILE A 55 -1.52 2.08 11.43
N ALA A 56 -0.64 2.00 10.44
CA ALA A 56 -0.13 0.73 9.94
C ALA A 56 0.76 0.03 10.98
N LYS A 57 0.46 -1.24 11.22
CA LYS A 57 1.29 -2.14 12.03
C LYS A 57 2.11 -2.99 11.09
N VAL A 58 3.39 -3.16 11.40
CA VAL A 58 4.33 -3.89 10.53
C VAL A 58 4.99 -5.02 11.26
N ARG A 59 5.28 -6.10 10.53
CA ARG A 59 6.27 -7.10 10.94
C ARG A 59 7.40 -7.08 9.93
N ARG A 60 8.62 -7.04 10.45
CA ARG A 60 9.84 -7.14 9.65
C ARG A 60 10.40 -8.55 9.75
N GLY A 61 11.25 -8.90 8.78
CA GLY A 61 11.97 -10.17 8.77
C GLY A 61 12.93 -10.34 9.95
N HIS A 62 13.98 -11.15 9.77
CA HIS A 62 14.94 -11.55 10.80
C HIS A 62 15.20 -10.50 11.90
N LEU A 63 14.85 -10.84 13.14
CA LEU A 63 15.01 -10.00 14.35
C LEU A 63 14.43 -8.57 14.27
N ASN A 64 13.32 -8.38 13.54
CA ASN A 64 12.68 -7.07 13.31
C ASN A 64 13.57 -6.02 12.62
N ARG A 65 14.67 -6.44 11.98
CA ARG A 65 15.64 -5.54 11.30
C ARG A 65 15.65 -5.72 9.78
N GLY A 66 14.86 -6.63 9.23
CA GLY A 66 14.79 -6.92 7.80
C GLY A 66 13.72 -6.12 7.03
N PRO A 67 13.47 -6.51 5.76
CA PRO A 67 12.36 -5.96 4.97
C PRO A 67 11.01 -6.19 5.69
N ILE A 68 10.02 -5.36 5.35
CA ILE A 68 8.65 -5.58 5.80
C ILE A 68 8.16 -6.88 5.17
N ILE A 69 7.77 -7.84 6.01
CA ILE A 69 7.19 -9.12 5.58
C ILE A 69 5.66 -9.12 5.71
N GLU A 70 5.11 -8.22 6.52
CA GLU A 70 3.67 -8.12 6.77
C GLU A 70 3.31 -6.68 7.15
N LEU A 71 2.22 -6.20 6.59
CA LEU A 71 1.52 -4.97 6.96
C LEU A 71 0.10 -5.33 7.39
N THR A 72 -0.35 -4.74 8.48
CA THR A 72 -1.72 -4.83 8.99
C THR A 72 -2.26 -3.43 9.24
N VAL A 73 -3.44 -3.12 8.73
CA VAL A 73 -4.17 -1.87 8.97
C VAL A 73 -5.56 -2.21 9.48
N ASP A 74 -5.89 -1.70 10.66
CA ASP A 74 -7.22 -1.83 11.25
C ASP A 74 -7.98 -0.52 11.05
N VAL A 75 -9.02 -0.53 10.20
CA VAL A 75 -9.79 0.67 9.86
C VAL A 75 -11.26 0.34 9.64
N GLY A 76 -12.17 1.17 10.16
CA GLY A 76 -13.62 0.99 9.98
C GLY A 76 -14.14 -0.36 10.52
N GLY A 77 -13.53 -0.89 11.58
CA GLY A 77 -13.89 -2.21 12.15
C GLY A 77 -13.45 -3.41 11.29
N ARG A 78 -12.63 -3.19 10.25
CA ARG A 78 -12.09 -4.22 9.37
C ARG A 78 -10.57 -4.26 9.47
N THR A 79 -10.01 -5.45 9.30
CA THR A 79 -8.56 -5.64 9.24
C THR A 79 -8.14 -5.93 7.81
N PHE A 80 -7.21 -5.12 7.31
CA PHE A 80 -6.55 -5.30 6.03
C PHE A 80 -5.13 -5.79 6.27
N ARG A 81 -4.80 -6.97 5.75
CA ARG A 81 -3.45 -7.55 5.87
C ARG A 81 -2.85 -7.77 4.49
N ALA A 82 -1.59 -7.39 4.33
CA ALA A 82 -0.77 -7.78 3.19
C ALA A 82 0.50 -8.45 3.71
N ARG A 83 0.82 -9.66 3.24
CA ARG A 83 1.93 -10.47 3.76
C ARG A 83 2.69 -11.13 2.62
N TRP A 84 4.01 -11.05 2.67
CA TRP A 84 4.88 -11.85 1.83
C TRP A 84 4.87 -13.30 2.31
N GLU A 85 4.39 -14.19 1.45
CA GLU A 85 4.51 -15.64 1.62
C GLU A 85 5.38 -16.18 0.48
N LYS A 86 6.61 -16.57 0.82
CA LYS A 86 7.69 -16.86 -0.14
C LYS A 86 7.94 -15.70 -1.10
N GLU A 87 7.38 -15.79 -2.31
CA GLU A 87 7.54 -14.81 -3.39
C GLU A 87 6.23 -14.14 -3.79
N ASN A 88 5.13 -14.53 -3.17
CA ASN A 88 3.81 -13.99 -3.46
C ASN A 88 3.36 -13.06 -2.34
N LEU A 89 2.70 -11.96 -2.72
CA LEU A 89 2.05 -11.06 -1.79
C LEU A 89 0.61 -11.53 -1.58
N GLU A 90 0.31 -12.03 -0.39
CA GLU A 90 -1.02 -12.50 0.00
C GLU A 90 -1.81 -11.42 0.75
N PHE A 91 -3.12 -11.39 0.52
CA PHE A 91 -4.00 -10.36 1.06
C PHE A 91 -5.11 -10.94 1.94
N GLN A 92 -5.50 -10.18 2.96
CA GLN A 92 -6.75 -10.34 3.69
C GLN A 92 -7.50 -9.00 3.67
N PRO A 93 -8.76 -8.96 3.21
CA PRO A 93 -9.52 -10.07 2.60
C PRO A 93 -8.84 -10.61 1.31
N PRO A 94 -9.09 -11.89 0.94
CA PRO A 94 -8.42 -12.53 -0.19
C PRO A 94 -9.01 -12.06 -1.52
N VAL A 95 -8.55 -10.90 -1.99
CA VAL A 95 -8.92 -10.29 -3.27
C VAL A 95 -7.65 -9.91 -4.05
N MET A 96 -7.82 -9.50 -5.31
CA MET A 96 -6.71 -9.00 -6.14
C MET A 96 -6.08 -7.75 -5.53
N LEU A 97 -4.78 -7.54 -5.77
CA LEU A 97 -4.00 -6.45 -5.20
C LEU A 97 -4.68 -5.07 -5.33
N THR A 98 -5.10 -4.71 -6.54
CA THR A 98 -5.68 -3.38 -6.81
C THR A 98 -7.06 -3.24 -6.17
N ALA A 99 -7.86 -4.31 -6.15
CA ALA A 99 -9.11 -4.37 -5.39
C ALA A 99 -8.89 -4.32 -3.87
N TRP A 100 -7.80 -4.88 -3.36
CA TRP A 100 -7.44 -4.80 -1.95
C TRP A 100 -7.06 -3.38 -1.57
N LEU A 101 -6.27 -2.69 -2.40
CA LEU A 101 -5.91 -1.28 -2.23
C LEU A 101 -7.15 -0.39 -2.30
N ASP A 102 -8.03 -0.63 -3.27
CA ASP A 102 -9.32 0.05 -3.42
C ASP A 102 -10.16 0.00 -2.12
N LEU A 103 -10.31 -1.20 -1.54
CA LEU A 103 -11.03 -1.40 -0.29
C LEU A 103 -10.34 -0.73 0.91
N LEU A 104 -9.00 -0.82 0.98
CA LEU A 104 -8.21 -0.17 2.04
C LEU A 104 -8.38 1.36 1.97
N LEU A 105 -8.22 1.95 0.79
CA LEU A 105 -8.34 3.39 0.56
C LEU A 105 -9.76 3.90 0.86
N SER A 106 -10.79 3.12 0.50
CA SER A 106 -12.18 3.41 0.89
C SER A 106 -12.32 3.46 2.42
N GLY A 107 -11.85 2.42 3.12
CA GLY A 107 -11.92 2.37 4.58
C GLY A 107 -11.13 3.49 5.27
N LEU A 108 -9.96 3.85 4.75
CA LEU A 108 -9.18 5.00 5.23
C LEU A 108 -9.90 6.33 5.01
N SER A 109 -10.61 6.47 3.88
CA SER A 109 -11.39 7.68 3.58
C SER A 109 -12.56 7.85 4.56
N ASP A 110 -13.30 6.78 4.81
CA ASP A 110 -14.38 6.78 5.80
C ASP A 110 -13.87 7.14 7.20
N ALA A 111 -12.76 6.52 7.63
CA ALA A 111 -12.17 6.77 8.95
C ALA A 111 -11.58 8.18 9.07
N ALA A 112 -11.00 8.73 8.00
CA ALA A 112 -10.54 10.12 7.97
C ALA A 112 -11.69 11.12 8.18
N GLY A 113 -12.94 10.74 7.95
CA GLY A 113 -14.13 11.52 8.33
C GLY A 113 -14.24 11.78 9.84
N ALA A 114 -13.75 10.85 10.66
CA ALA A 114 -13.82 10.91 12.13
C ALA A 114 -12.46 11.22 12.80
N ASP A 115 -11.33 10.96 12.13
CA ASP A 115 -9.98 11.14 12.66
C ASP A 115 -9.21 12.24 11.90
N ALA A 116 -8.93 13.35 12.57
CA ALA A 116 -8.26 14.51 11.98
C ALA A 116 -6.78 14.25 11.65
N ASP A 117 -6.10 13.40 12.40
CA ASP A 117 -4.68 13.09 12.17
C ASP A 117 -4.53 12.12 11.00
N LEU A 118 -5.42 11.12 10.92
CA LEU A 118 -5.51 10.25 9.75
C LEU A 118 -5.86 11.06 8.49
N ARG A 119 -6.84 11.97 8.56
CA ARG A 119 -7.20 12.86 7.44
C ARG A 119 -6.00 13.65 6.95
N ARG A 120 -5.26 14.28 7.86
CA ARG A 120 -4.06 15.04 7.51
C ARG A 120 -2.99 14.16 6.86
N ALA A 121 -2.80 12.94 7.36
CA ALA A 121 -1.85 11.99 6.78
C ALA A 121 -2.23 11.62 5.34
N VAL A 122 -3.48 11.23 5.11
CA VAL A 122 -3.95 10.83 3.77
C VAL A 122 -3.92 12.00 2.78
N LEU A 123 -4.31 13.21 3.18
CA LEU A 123 -4.24 14.39 2.31
C LEU A 123 -2.79 14.71 1.88
N ARG A 124 -1.81 14.52 2.76
CA ARG A 124 -0.39 14.71 2.41
C ARG A 124 0.15 13.62 1.48
N SER A 125 -0.54 12.48 1.37
CA SER A 125 -0.15 11.40 0.47
C SER A 125 -0.52 11.67 -0.99
N GLY A 126 -1.30 12.72 -1.27
CA GLY A 126 -1.79 13.00 -2.63
C GLY A 126 -2.80 11.96 -3.12
N TRP A 127 -3.45 11.25 -2.19
CA TRP A 127 -4.43 10.22 -2.50
C TRP A 127 -5.80 10.85 -2.73
N ALA A 128 -6.54 10.27 -3.68
CA ALA A 128 -7.94 10.59 -3.90
C ALA A 128 -8.77 9.91 -2.81
N LEU A 129 -9.15 10.68 -1.80
CA LEU A 129 -10.13 10.26 -0.79
C LEU A 129 -11.47 9.99 -1.48
N ARG A 130 -12.17 8.96 -1.02
CA ARG A 130 -13.49 8.54 -1.53
C ARG A 130 -14.65 9.13 -0.76
#